data_AF-A0A957HM53-F1
#
_entry.id   AF-A0A957HM53-F1
#
_cell.length_a   1.000
_cell.length_b   1.000
_cell.length_c   1.000
_cell.angle_alpha   90.00
_cell.angle_beta   90.00
_cell.angle_gamma   90.00
#
_symmetry.space_group_name_H-M   'P 1'
#
loop_
_entity.id
_entity.type
_entity.pdbx_description
1 polymer ?
#
loop_
_entity_poly.entity_id
_entity_poly.type
_entity_poly.pdbx_seq_one_letter_code
_entity_poly.pdbx_strand_id
1 'polypeptide(L)'
;QCIVVNNELNFVDSLTVKNVDIVNNLVTGCRHNISVWGTNSSDVLTENVLIAHNTLVNAKTNNDTSAVGLNVNASNLRNIQVMNNVVVQDQDKIASSTTDPEVIFANNMWSRTPPDNVTSNGDAVGNARLANANFNLVPGGVDAAWFMLLDDSPAINQGQPGLTGEDYFGNGRVNQPDIGAHESQ
;
A
#
# COMPACT_ATOMS: atom_id res chain seq x y z
N GLN A 1 4.61 3.92 -16.66
CA GLN A 1 5.58 4.81 -16.00
C GLN A 1 5.27 4.73 -14.53
N CYS A 2 6.24 4.33 -13.72
CA CYS A 2 6.10 4.29 -12.26
C CYS A 2 6.25 5.71 -11.71
N ILE A 3 5.28 6.16 -10.93
CA ILE A 3 5.31 7.44 -10.25
C ILE A 3 5.07 7.15 -8.77
N VAL A 4 6.08 7.50 -7.98
CA VAL A 4 6.02 7.49 -6.52
C VAL A 4 6.10 8.95 -6.10
N VAL A 5 5.04 9.47 -5.49
CA VAL A 5 5.06 10.76 -4.81
C VAL A 5 5.19 10.44 -3.32
N ASN A 6 6.37 10.68 -2.78
CA ASN A 6 6.81 10.09 -1.53
C ASN A 6 7.13 11.17 -0.50
N ASN A 7 6.68 10.97 0.74
CA ASN A 7 7.05 11.82 1.88
C ASN A 7 8.23 11.23 2.67
N GLU A 8 8.46 9.90 2.64
CA GLU A 8 9.54 9.26 3.41
C GLU A 8 10.31 8.22 2.56
N LEU A 9 11.57 8.54 2.25
CA LEU A 9 12.48 7.72 1.43
C LEU A 9 12.95 6.46 2.18
N ASN A 10 12.26 5.33 2.03
CA ASN A 10 12.75 4.02 2.49
C ASN A 10 12.55 2.89 1.46
N PHE A 11 12.69 3.17 0.16
CA PHE A 11 12.80 2.09 -0.84
C PHE A 11 14.22 1.55 -0.83
N VAL A 12 14.43 0.43 -0.12
CA VAL A 12 15.72 -0.25 -0.03
C VAL A 12 15.80 -1.36 -1.08
N ASP A 13 16.75 -1.25 -2.02
CA ASP A 13 17.15 -2.34 -2.90
C ASP A 13 18.38 -3.03 -2.29
N SER A 14 18.15 -3.92 -1.32
CA SER A 14 19.19 -4.62 -0.55
C SER A 14 18.90 -6.11 -0.47
N LEU A 15 19.97 -6.91 -0.44
CA LEU A 15 19.95 -8.35 -0.14
C LEU A 15 19.46 -8.66 1.28
N THR A 16 19.23 -7.66 2.13
CA THR A 16 18.65 -7.82 3.47
C THR A 16 17.90 -6.54 3.82
N VAL A 17 16.61 -6.64 4.14
CA VAL A 17 15.74 -5.51 4.50
C VAL A 17 15.29 -5.70 5.94
N LYS A 18 15.74 -4.82 6.84
CA LYS A 18 15.38 -4.89 8.26
C LYS A 18 15.02 -3.52 8.83
N ASN A 19 14.00 -3.47 9.67
CA ASN A 19 13.56 -2.27 10.38
C ASN A 19 13.26 -1.13 9.40
N VAL A 20 12.32 -1.40 8.49
CA VAL A 20 11.94 -0.48 7.42
C VAL A 20 10.46 -0.15 7.51
N ASP A 21 10.18 1.14 7.57
CA ASP A 21 8.83 1.67 7.51
C ASP A 21 8.60 2.32 6.14
N ILE A 22 7.62 1.80 5.40
CA ILE A 22 7.13 2.32 4.13
C ILE A 22 5.76 2.91 4.42
N VAL A 23 5.74 4.20 4.74
CA VAL A 23 4.54 4.88 5.21
C VAL A 23 4.19 6.14 4.45
N ASN A 24 2.90 6.48 4.40
CA ASN A 24 2.39 7.72 3.81
C ASN A 24 2.80 7.93 2.34
N ASN A 25 2.95 6.88 1.54
CA ASN A 25 3.31 7.01 0.12
C ASN A 25 2.08 7.13 -0.78
N LEU A 26 2.18 7.93 -1.84
CA LEU A 26 1.26 7.92 -2.98
C LEU A 26 1.95 7.23 -4.17
N VAL A 27 1.42 6.11 -4.63
CA VAL A 27 2.09 5.30 -5.66
C VAL A 27 1.14 4.93 -6.79
N THR A 28 1.60 5.06 -8.03
CA THR A 28 0.81 4.71 -9.20
C THR A 28 1.64 4.31 -10.42
N GLY A 29 1.08 3.46 -11.28
CA GLY A 29 1.65 3.16 -12.60
C GLY A 29 2.93 2.32 -12.59
N CYS A 30 3.36 1.86 -11.41
CA CYS A 30 4.47 0.94 -11.22
C CYS A 30 4.02 -0.49 -11.53
N ARG A 31 4.93 -1.38 -11.97
CA ARG A 31 4.58 -2.79 -12.22
C ARG A 31 4.01 -3.43 -10.95
N HIS A 32 4.66 -3.18 -9.82
CA HIS A 32 4.11 -3.40 -8.50
C HIS A 32 4.19 -2.05 -7.78
N ASN A 33 3.12 -1.57 -7.15
CA ASN A 33 3.19 -0.27 -6.46
C ASN A 33 4.12 -0.40 -5.25
N ILE A 34 3.90 -1.40 -4.40
CA ILE A 34 4.86 -1.82 -3.37
C ILE A 34 5.12 -3.31 -3.54
N SER A 35 6.38 -3.71 -3.43
CA SER A 35 6.80 -5.10 -3.53
C SER A 35 7.86 -5.45 -2.50
N VAL A 36 7.51 -6.35 -1.57
CA VAL A 36 8.47 -7.13 -0.79
C VAL A 36 8.75 -8.40 -1.59
N TRP A 37 9.98 -8.54 -2.05
CA TRP A 37 10.39 -9.65 -2.91
C TRP A 37 11.77 -10.16 -2.49
N GLY A 38 11.99 -11.47 -2.66
CA GLY A 38 13.26 -12.11 -2.31
C GLY A 38 13.36 -13.48 -2.97
N THR A 39 14.57 -13.87 -3.38
CA THR A 39 14.84 -15.19 -3.97
C THR A 39 14.96 -16.26 -2.87
N ASN A 40 14.79 -17.53 -3.24
CA ASN A 40 14.77 -18.71 -2.36
C ASN A 40 16.12 -19.02 -1.67
N SER A 41 16.90 -18.02 -1.26
CA SER A 41 18.07 -18.23 -0.40
C SER A 41 17.61 -18.29 1.05
N SER A 42 17.94 -19.36 1.76
CA SER A 42 17.74 -19.52 3.21
C SER A 42 18.32 -18.41 4.07
N ASP A 43 19.19 -17.57 3.50
CA ASP A 43 20.06 -16.65 4.24
C ASP A 43 19.60 -15.18 4.17
N VAL A 44 18.66 -14.85 3.27
CA VAL A 44 18.12 -13.49 3.13
C VAL A 44 16.85 -13.39 3.97
N LEU A 45 16.93 -12.62 5.06
CA LEU A 45 15.85 -12.37 6.00
C LEU A 45 15.30 -10.96 5.80
N THR A 46 14.01 -10.85 5.50
CA THR A 46 13.27 -9.59 5.58
C THR A 46 12.53 -9.56 6.91
N GLU A 47 12.84 -8.59 7.77
CA GLU A 47 12.42 -8.60 9.17
C GLU A 47 12.00 -7.21 9.65
N ASN A 48 10.93 -7.11 10.44
CA ASN A 48 10.44 -5.84 11.01
C ASN A 48 10.19 -4.80 9.92
N VAL A 49 9.23 -5.10 9.05
CA VAL A 49 8.82 -4.17 7.99
C VAL A 49 7.38 -3.74 8.23
N LEU A 50 7.17 -2.43 8.33
CA LEU A 50 5.84 -1.84 8.35
C LEU A 50 5.54 -1.23 6.98
N ILE A 51 4.45 -1.65 6.36
CA ILE A 51 3.89 -1.04 5.16
C ILE A 51 2.54 -0.47 5.58
N ALA A 52 2.48 0.84 5.85
CA ALA A 52 1.26 1.42 6.38
C ALA A 52 0.86 2.77 5.81
N HIS A 53 -0.44 3.06 5.78
CA HIS A 53 -0.95 4.36 5.35
C HIS A 53 -0.49 4.77 3.95
N ASN A 54 -0.31 3.83 3.03
CA ASN A 54 0.00 4.15 1.64
C ASN A 54 -1.28 4.16 0.80
N THR A 55 -1.32 4.99 -0.24
CA THR A 55 -2.36 4.97 -1.26
C THR A 55 -1.77 4.49 -2.59
N LEU A 56 -2.12 3.26 -2.97
CA LEU A 56 -1.58 2.54 -4.11
C LEU A 56 -2.64 2.45 -5.20
N VAL A 57 -2.42 3.11 -6.34
CA VAL A 57 -3.43 3.24 -7.40
C VAL A 57 -2.91 2.69 -8.72
N ASN A 58 -3.57 1.67 -9.24
CA ASN A 58 -3.41 1.16 -10.59
C ASN A 58 -1.94 0.84 -10.94
N ALA A 59 -1.42 -0.21 -10.30
CA ALA A 59 -0.20 -0.86 -10.74
C ALA A 59 -0.39 -1.32 -12.20
N LYS A 60 0.64 -1.10 -13.02
CA LYS A 60 0.58 -1.33 -14.47
C LYS A 60 1.92 -1.78 -15.01
N THR A 61 1.88 -2.69 -15.97
CA THR A 61 3.03 -3.02 -16.81
C THR A 61 2.69 -2.87 -18.29
N ASN A 62 3.71 -2.76 -19.12
CA ASN A 62 3.60 -2.67 -20.58
C ASN A 62 3.98 -3.99 -21.29
N ASN A 63 4.18 -5.08 -20.53
CA ASN A 63 4.55 -6.39 -21.02
C ASN A 63 3.66 -7.48 -20.43
N ASP A 64 3.70 -8.71 -20.96
CA ASP A 64 2.85 -9.86 -20.57
C ASP A 64 3.06 -10.39 -19.13
N THR A 65 3.73 -9.64 -18.25
CA THR A 65 3.81 -10.00 -16.83
C THR A 65 2.61 -9.42 -16.08
N SER A 66 2.16 -10.02 -14.99
CA SER A 66 1.05 -9.44 -14.21
C SER A 66 1.55 -8.29 -13.34
N ALA A 67 0.86 -7.15 -13.39
CA ALA A 67 1.02 -6.08 -12.41
C ALA A 67 0.31 -6.48 -11.10
N VAL A 68 0.80 -5.95 -9.97
CA VAL A 68 0.19 -6.25 -8.66
C VAL A 68 0.11 -4.96 -7.84
N GLY A 69 -1.08 -4.62 -7.33
CA GLY A 69 -1.26 -3.44 -6.48
C GLY A 69 -0.33 -3.49 -5.26
N LEU A 70 -0.38 -4.58 -4.49
CA LEU A 70 0.53 -4.83 -3.37
C LEU A 70 1.09 -6.26 -3.41
N ASN A 71 2.42 -6.40 -3.43
CA ASN A 71 3.11 -7.68 -3.54
C ASN A 71 3.96 -7.98 -2.30
N VAL A 72 3.69 -9.10 -1.60
CA VAL A 72 4.49 -9.58 -0.45
C VAL A 72 4.87 -11.04 -0.70
N ASN A 73 5.85 -11.25 -1.57
CA ASN A 73 6.29 -12.57 -2.01
C ASN A 73 7.80 -12.71 -1.85
N ALA A 74 8.23 -13.10 -0.65
CA ALA A 74 9.62 -13.38 -0.35
C ALA A 74 9.72 -14.64 0.52
N SER A 75 10.91 -15.23 0.57
CA SER A 75 11.25 -16.28 1.53
C SER A 75 11.82 -15.66 2.80
N ASN A 76 11.67 -16.34 3.95
CA ASN A 76 12.18 -15.93 5.27
C ASN A 76 11.70 -14.53 5.68
N LEU A 77 10.39 -14.38 5.84
CA LEU A 77 9.78 -13.19 6.41
C LEU A 77 9.74 -13.29 7.93
N ARG A 78 9.85 -12.16 8.62
CA ARG A 78 9.60 -12.07 10.08
C ARG A 78 8.97 -10.74 10.43
N ASN A 79 7.89 -10.75 11.20
CA ASN A 79 7.24 -9.53 11.68
C ASN A 79 7.03 -8.48 10.56
N ILE A 80 6.28 -8.86 9.53
CA ILE A 80 5.88 -7.99 8.44
C ILE A 80 4.44 -7.55 8.69
N GLN A 81 4.22 -6.24 8.73
CA GLN A 81 2.90 -5.66 9.01
C GLN A 81 2.47 -4.82 7.82
N VAL A 82 1.33 -5.16 7.23
CA VAL A 82 0.71 -4.44 6.13
C VAL A 82 -0.63 -3.90 6.60
N MET A 83 -0.66 -2.61 6.95
CA MET A 83 -1.78 -2.04 7.69
C MET A 83 -2.26 -0.71 7.15
N ASN A 84 -3.55 -0.41 7.20
CA ASN A 84 -4.08 0.92 6.87
C ASN A 84 -3.71 1.41 5.46
N ASN A 85 -3.52 0.53 4.47
CA ASN A 85 -3.25 0.97 3.09
C ASN A 85 -4.53 1.02 2.26
N VAL A 86 -4.64 2.00 1.36
CA VAL A 86 -5.61 1.99 0.26
C VAL A 86 -4.96 1.35 -0.95
N VAL A 87 -5.59 0.32 -1.51
CA VAL A 87 -5.15 -0.36 -2.73
C VAL A 87 -6.28 -0.36 -3.75
N VAL A 88 -6.13 0.48 -4.77
CA VAL A 88 -7.03 0.58 -5.91
C VAL A 88 -6.38 -0.08 -7.13
N GLN A 89 -7.08 -1.06 -7.71
CA GLN A 89 -6.57 -1.81 -8.85
C GLN A 89 -7.70 -2.24 -9.80
N ASP A 90 -7.77 -1.61 -10.96
CA ASP A 90 -8.80 -1.87 -11.99
C ASP A 90 -8.53 -3.13 -12.82
N GLN A 91 -7.25 -3.45 -13.07
CA GLN A 91 -6.81 -4.57 -13.90
C GLN A 91 -5.78 -5.45 -13.16
N ASP A 92 -5.46 -6.63 -13.67
CA ASP A 92 -4.47 -7.54 -13.06
C ASP A 92 -4.79 -7.98 -11.62
N LYS A 93 -3.79 -8.09 -10.73
CA LYS A 93 -3.97 -8.56 -9.34
C LYS A 93 -3.99 -7.37 -8.38
N ILE A 94 -4.99 -7.30 -7.51
CA ILE A 94 -5.04 -6.26 -6.47
C ILE A 94 -3.94 -6.48 -5.42
N ALA A 95 -3.69 -7.73 -5.07
CA ALA A 95 -2.62 -8.12 -4.16
C ALA A 95 -2.11 -9.52 -4.48
N SER A 96 -0.91 -9.83 -4.01
CA SER A 96 -0.35 -11.17 -3.99
C SER A 96 0.55 -11.30 -2.77
N SER A 97 0.35 -12.36 -1.98
CA SER A 97 1.24 -12.68 -0.86
C SER A 97 1.56 -14.16 -0.80
N THR A 98 2.70 -14.49 -0.20
CA THR A 98 2.96 -15.83 0.32
C THR A 98 2.14 -16.03 1.59
N THR A 99 1.60 -17.24 1.79
CA THR A 99 0.93 -17.58 3.06
C THR A 99 2.01 -17.85 4.10
N ASP A 100 2.26 -16.86 4.94
CA ASP A 100 3.28 -16.90 5.99
C ASP A 100 2.70 -16.27 7.27
N PRO A 101 2.71 -16.96 8.42
CA PRO A 101 2.19 -16.41 9.67
C PRO A 101 2.96 -15.18 10.18
N GLU A 102 4.15 -14.91 9.66
CA GLU A 102 4.94 -13.72 9.96
C GLU A 102 4.50 -12.48 9.17
N VAL A 103 3.50 -12.62 8.28
CA VAL A 103 2.91 -11.52 7.53
C VAL A 103 1.50 -11.27 8.01
N ILE A 104 1.28 -10.08 8.55
CA ILE A 104 -0.02 -9.65 9.08
C ILE A 104 -0.58 -8.58 8.14
N PHE A 105 -1.78 -8.84 7.63
CA PHE A 105 -2.61 -7.83 6.98
C PHE A 105 -3.69 -7.38 7.95
N ALA A 106 -3.91 -6.08 8.09
CA ALA A 106 -5.01 -5.54 8.90
C ALA A 106 -5.48 -4.17 8.42
N ASN A 107 -6.78 -3.90 8.52
CA ASN A 107 -7.35 -2.57 8.30
C ASN A 107 -6.98 -1.94 6.95
N ASN A 108 -6.82 -2.74 5.89
CA ASN A 108 -6.56 -2.23 4.54
C ASN A 108 -7.89 -1.97 3.80
N MET A 109 -7.88 -1.02 2.88
CA MET A 109 -8.99 -0.72 1.98
C MET A 109 -8.66 -1.25 0.58
N TRP A 110 -9.49 -2.17 0.08
CA TRP A 110 -9.31 -2.82 -1.21
C TRP A 110 -10.39 -2.38 -2.19
N SER A 111 -10.02 -1.98 -3.42
CA SER A 111 -11.03 -1.60 -4.42
C SER A 111 -11.95 -2.75 -4.88
N ARG A 112 -11.54 -3.99 -4.59
CA ARG A 112 -12.25 -5.25 -4.85
C ARG A 112 -11.73 -6.34 -3.93
N THR A 113 -12.45 -7.45 -3.82
CA THR A 113 -12.06 -8.57 -2.96
C THR A 113 -10.63 -9.04 -3.25
N PRO A 114 -9.72 -8.99 -2.26
CA PRO A 114 -8.37 -9.51 -2.41
C PRO A 114 -8.34 -11.03 -2.15
N PRO A 115 -7.22 -11.72 -2.40
CA PRO A 115 -7.05 -13.13 -2.02
C PRO A 115 -7.23 -13.37 -0.51
N ASP A 116 -7.68 -14.58 -0.13
CA ASP A 116 -7.96 -14.93 1.27
C ASP A 116 -6.72 -14.84 2.19
N ASN A 117 -5.51 -14.96 1.66
CA ASN A 117 -4.29 -14.88 2.46
C ASN A 117 -3.75 -13.46 2.67
N VAL A 118 -4.49 -12.44 2.21
CA VAL A 118 -4.16 -11.01 2.42
C VAL A 118 -5.32 -10.21 3.01
N THR A 119 -6.39 -10.88 3.42
CA THR A 119 -7.59 -10.24 3.99
C THR A 119 -7.61 -10.36 5.51
N SER A 120 -8.26 -9.41 6.16
CA SER A 120 -8.48 -9.38 7.61
C SER A 120 -9.91 -8.93 7.95
N ASN A 121 -10.38 -9.20 9.17
CA ASN A 121 -11.69 -8.73 9.62
C ASN A 121 -11.81 -7.20 9.71
N GLY A 122 -10.69 -6.48 9.77
CA GLY A 122 -10.67 -5.01 9.81
C GLY A 122 -10.65 -4.36 8.42
N ASP A 123 -10.52 -5.15 7.36
CA ASP A 123 -10.40 -4.62 6.01
C ASP A 123 -11.74 -4.12 5.46
N ALA A 124 -11.66 -3.06 4.67
CA ALA A 124 -12.78 -2.55 3.90
C ALA A 124 -12.64 -2.94 2.42
N VAL A 125 -13.76 -3.26 1.76
CA VAL A 125 -13.79 -3.63 0.34
C VAL A 125 -14.84 -2.79 -0.37
N GLY A 126 -14.43 -2.10 -1.44
CA GLY A 126 -15.33 -1.25 -2.24
C GLY A 126 -14.60 -0.08 -2.88
N ASN A 127 -15.34 0.89 -3.42
CA ASN A 127 -14.72 2.09 -3.96
C ASN A 127 -14.13 2.94 -2.82
N ALA A 128 -12.82 3.21 -2.83
CA ALA A 128 -12.13 4.05 -1.85
C ALA A 128 -12.50 5.54 -1.95
N ARG A 129 -13.25 5.94 -2.99
CA ARG A 129 -13.74 7.31 -3.22
C ARG A 129 -12.58 8.31 -3.21
N LEU A 130 -11.55 8.03 -4.01
CA LEU A 130 -10.46 8.98 -4.24
C LEU A 130 -10.93 10.12 -5.14
N ALA A 131 -10.40 11.33 -4.94
CA ALA A 131 -10.71 12.50 -5.75
C ALA A 131 -10.53 12.26 -7.25
N ASN A 132 -9.49 11.49 -7.63
CA ASN A 132 -9.35 10.96 -8.98
C ASN A 132 -8.55 9.65 -8.98
N ALA A 133 -9.22 8.51 -9.10
CA ALA A 133 -8.57 7.20 -9.20
C ALA A 133 -8.21 6.77 -10.64
N ASN A 134 -8.76 7.45 -11.66
CA ASN A 134 -8.74 7.03 -13.07
C ASN A 134 -7.98 8.02 -13.97
N PHE A 135 -7.00 8.72 -13.43
CA PHE A 135 -6.24 9.70 -14.19
C PHE A 135 -5.34 9.03 -15.24
N ASN A 136 -5.18 9.74 -16.36
CA ASN A 136 -4.21 9.35 -17.37
C ASN A 136 -2.80 9.75 -16.89
N LEU A 137 -1.95 8.75 -16.65
CA LEU A 137 -0.54 8.95 -16.32
C LEU A 137 0.18 9.61 -17.50
N VAL A 138 0.42 10.91 -17.38
CA VAL A 138 1.29 11.68 -18.28
C VAL A 138 2.50 12.21 -17.50
N PRO A 139 3.70 12.30 -18.10
CA PRO A 139 4.87 12.86 -17.43
C PRO A 139 4.58 14.25 -16.85
N GLY A 140 4.88 14.44 -15.56
CA GLY A 140 4.64 15.71 -14.85
C GLY A 140 3.17 16.04 -14.56
N GLY A 141 2.24 15.12 -14.84
CA GLY A 141 0.80 15.33 -14.65
C GLY A 141 0.19 14.45 -13.58
N VAL A 142 0.89 14.21 -12.46
CA VAL A 142 0.29 13.57 -11.27
C VAL A 142 0.24 14.60 -10.16
N ASP A 143 -0.96 14.79 -9.62
CA ASP A 143 -1.22 15.68 -8.50
C ASP A 143 -1.52 14.84 -7.25
N ALA A 144 -0.90 15.18 -6.13
CA ALA A 144 -1.16 14.51 -4.85
C ALA A 144 -2.64 14.63 -4.43
N ALA A 145 -3.31 15.74 -4.78
CA ALA A 145 -4.72 15.96 -4.47
C ALA A 145 -5.65 14.89 -5.08
N TRP A 146 -5.22 14.20 -6.13
CA TRP A 146 -5.99 13.12 -6.76
C TRP A 146 -6.15 11.88 -5.88
N PHE A 147 -5.25 11.71 -4.92
CA PHE A 147 -5.24 10.58 -3.98
C PHE A 147 -5.99 10.88 -2.68
N MET A 148 -6.52 12.09 -2.52
CA MET A 148 -7.29 12.46 -1.32
C MET A 148 -8.60 11.67 -1.30
N LEU A 149 -9.02 11.28 -0.09
CA LEU A 149 -10.33 10.69 0.16
C LEU A 149 -11.42 11.76 0.00
N LEU A 150 -12.54 11.40 -0.62
CA LEU A 150 -13.77 12.20 -0.61
C LEU A 150 -14.58 11.92 0.66
N ASP A 151 -15.43 12.86 1.06
CA ASP A 151 -16.19 12.86 2.33
C ASP A 151 -17.02 11.59 2.62
N ASP A 152 -17.39 10.83 1.59
CA ASP A 152 -18.16 9.58 1.72
C ASP A 152 -17.30 8.31 1.56
N SER A 153 -15.98 8.44 1.69
CA SER A 153 -15.08 7.30 1.58
C SER A 153 -15.27 6.29 2.72
N PRO A 154 -15.33 4.98 2.41
CA PRO A 154 -15.34 3.95 3.44
C PRO A 154 -13.98 3.80 4.16
N ALA A 155 -12.94 4.51 3.71
CA ALA A 155 -11.63 4.52 4.36
C ALA A 155 -11.58 5.44 5.60
N ILE A 156 -12.58 6.33 5.76
CA ILE A 156 -12.59 7.37 6.79
C ILE A 156 -12.84 6.76 8.18
N ASN A 157 -11.99 7.13 9.15
CA ASN A 157 -12.02 6.68 10.54
C ASN A 157 -11.98 5.14 10.73
N GLN A 158 -11.46 4.39 9.75
CA GLN A 158 -11.41 2.91 9.80
C GLN A 158 -10.02 2.34 10.10
N GLY A 159 -8.99 3.18 10.18
CA GLY A 159 -7.61 2.76 10.38
C GLY A 159 -7.31 2.36 11.82
N GLN A 160 -6.29 1.53 11.97
CA GLN A 160 -5.68 1.20 13.27
C GLN A 160 -4.82 2.39 13.77
N PRO A 161 -5.04 2.90 14.99
CA PRO A 161 -4.27 4.02 15.52
C PRO A 161 -2.83 3.64 15.90
N GLY A 162 -1.97 4.66 16.00
CA GLY A 162 -0.62 4.54 16.59
C GLY A 162 0.49 4.09 15.64
N LEU A 163 0.24 4.01 14.33
CA LEU A 163 1.26 3.62 13.34
C LEU A 163 2.11 4.80 12.86
N THR A 164 1.51 5.97 12.66
CA THR A 164 2.19 7.22 12.26
C THR A 164 1.54 8.43 12.94
N GLY A 165 2.28 9.54 13.09
CA GLY A 165 1.78 10.77 13.72
C GLY A 165 1.06 11.72 12.77
N GLU A 166 1.44 11.73 11.49
CA GLU A 166 0.91 12.61 10.46
C GLU A 166 0.65 11.83 9.16
N ASP A 167 -0.13 12.41 8.26
CA ASP A 167 -0.38 11.89 6.90
C ASP A 167 0.63 12.43 5.87
N TYR A 168 0.41 12.16 4.58
CA TYR A 168 1.25 12.68 3.50
C TYR A 168 1.25 14.23 3.41
N PHE A 169 0.16 14.87 3.82
CA PHE A 169 -0.05 16.33 3.73
C PHE A 169 0.34 17.08 5.02
N GLY A 170 0.81 16.38 6.05
CA GLY A 170 1.17 16.95 7.35
C GLY A 170 -0.03 17.15 8.29
N ASN A 171 -1.16 16.49 8.01
CA ASN A 171 -2.31 16.47 8.91
C ASN A 171 -2.07 15.45 10.02
N GLY A 172 -2.31 15.84 11.28
CA GLY A 172 -2.15 14.94 12.43
C GLY A 172 -3.17 13.81 12.44
N ARG A 173 -2.70 12.58 12.69
CA ARG A 173 -3.57 11.40 12.86
C ARG A 173 -4.04 11.30 14.30
N VAL A 174 -5.33 11.07 14.50
CA VAL A 174 -5.96 10.93 15.83
C VAL A 174 -6.33 9.47 16.14
N ASN A 175 -7.18 9.24 17.15
CA ASN A 175 -7.51 7.89 17.64
C ASN A 175 -8.22 6.97 16.64
N GLN A 176 -8.72 7.52 15.54
CA GLN A 176 -9.33 6.79 14.43
C GLN A 176 -8.78 7.35 13.13
N PRO A 177 -7.56 6.99 12.74
CA PRO A 177 -6.99 7.51 11.51
C PRO A 177 -7.76 6.99 10.30
N ASP A 178 -7.65 7.71 9.19
CA ASP A 178 -8.11 7.25 7.91
C ASP A 178 -7.17 6.18 7.33
N ILE A 179 -7.75 5.22 6.60
CA ILE A 179 -6.98 4.26 5.82
C ILE A 179 -6.37 5.01 4.62
N GLY A 180 -5.08 4.82 4.39
CA GLY A 180 -4.32 5.44 3.31
C GLY A 180 -3.51 6.67 3.75
N ALA A 181 -2.97 7.35 2.75
CA ALA A 181 -1.97 8.41 2.94
C ALA A 181 -2.55 9.80 3.25
N HIS A 182 -3.88 9.93 3.29
CA HIS A 182 -4.57 11.20 3.50
C HIS A 182 -5.56 11.07 4.66
N GLU A 183 -5.49 12.00 5.60
CA GLU A 183 -6.51 12.23 6.61
C GLU A 183 -7.52 13.26 6.08
N SER A 184 -8.77 12.83 5.97
CA SER A 184 -9.90 13.73 5.78
C SER A 184 -10.15 14.49 7.08
N GLN A 185 -10.21 15.83 6.99
CA GLN A 185 -10.61 16.71 8.09
C GLN A 185 -12.05 17.14 7.94
#